data_AF-A0A0N0T185-F1
#
_entry.id   AF-A0A0N0T185-F1
#
_cell.length_a   1.000
_cell.length_b   1.000
_cell.length_c   1.000
_cell.angle_alpha   90.00
_cell.angle_beta   90.00
_cell.angle_gamma   90.00
#
_symmetry.space_group_name_H-M   'P 1'
#
loop_
_entity.id
_entity.type
_entity.pdbx_description
1 polymer ?
#
loop_
_entity_poly.entity_id
_entity_poly.type
_entity_poly.pdbx_seq_one_letter_code
_entity_poly.pdbx_strand_id
1 'polypeptide(L)'
;MSYAHHRARRAGALALLLAGGGLVGGPSAQAEESPPTDRELLAKCDNGTKKCVFHPTGGLTITPGEDHRVGDLAFNCTEDDQTSSRAWEDTTGETNTHKVSLREDFETEFLGFIKIFKASFEQSFTRTWSSSHTESQTTFINVPAGHVGWVTRAPKVQKVEGTVELIFEDRFEGKRYWYVPFEATGPAEGEPSVKTQRSRPMTAEERGTYCA
;
A
#
# COMPACT_ATOMS: atom_id res chain seq x y z
N MET A 1 -30.84 24.17 85.92
CA MET A 1 -31.79 25.28 85.65
C MET A 1 -32.28 25.07 84.22
N SER A 2 -33.30 24.26 83.97
CA SER A 2 -34.75 24.41 84.23
C SER A 2 -35.42 25.48 83.35
N TYR A 3 -36.57 25.07 82.80
CA TYR A 3 -37.62 25.78 82.04
C TYR A 3 -37.45 25.95 80.53
N ALA A 4 -38.46 25.79 79.68
CA ALA A 4 -39.76 25.10 79.71
C ALA A 4 -40.41 25.34 78.34
N HIS A 5 -41.20 24.38 77.89
CA HIS A 5 -42.09 24.48 76.74
C HIS A 5 -43.09 25.65 76.85
N HIS A 6 -43.45 26.28 75.72
CA HIS A 6 -44.81 26.78 75.52
C HIS A 6 -45.30 26.60 74.07
N ARG A 7 -46.58 26.24 74.01
CA ARG A 7 -47.38 25.77 72.89
C ARG A 7 -48.04 26.91 72.09
N ALA A 8 -48.22 26.62 70.79
CA ALA A 8 -49.45 26.74 70.01
C ALA A 8 -49.92 28.04 69.33
N ARG A 9 -50.31 27.82 68.05
CA ARG A 9 -51.41 28.37 67.24
C ARG A 9 -51.21 29.75 66.58
N ARG A 10 -51.15 29.75 65.25
CA ARG A 10 -52.31 29.99 64.37
C ARG A 10 -52.03 29.61 62.91
N ALA A 11 -53.08 29.13 62.28
CA ALA A 11 -53.17 28.65 60.91
C ALA A 11 -53.22 29.81 59.89
N GLY A 12 -52.75 29.55 58.68
CA GLY A 12 -52.87 30.44 57.52
C GLY A 12 -52.61 29.68 56.21
N ALA A 13 -53.68 29.06 55.69
CA ALA A 13 -54.03 28.73 54.31
C ALA A 13 -53.00 28.18 53.28
N LEU A 14 -53.45 27.09 52.62
CA LEU A 14 -52.93 26.39 51.43
C LEU A 14 -52.78 27.26 50.17
N ALA A 15 -51.81 26.91 49.31
CA ALA A 15 -51.98 26.38 47.93
C ALA A 15 -50.61 26.27 47.23
N LEU A 16 -50.08 25.06 47.00
CA LEU A 16 -50.07 24.30 45.72
C LEU A 16 -49.18 24.89 44.61
N LEU A 17 -48.09 24.20 44.22
CA LEU A 17 -47.90 23.56 42.90
C LEU A 17 -46.44 23.09 42.66
N LEU A 18 -46.31 21.76 42.54
CA LEU A 18 -45.52 20.96 41.57
C LEU A 18 -44.02 21.24 41.31
N ALA A 19 -43.21 20.31 41.80
CA ALA A 19 -42.25 19.47 41.07
C ALA A 19 -41.55 19.99 39.79
N GLY A 20 -40.22 19.84 39.78
CA GLY A 20 -39.47 19.60 38.54
C GLY A 20 -38.06 20.19 38.53
N GLY A 21 -37.11 19.53 39.19
CA GLY A 21 -35.69 19.79 38.97
C GLY A 21 -35.30 19.39 37.54
N GLY A 22 -35.13 20.36 36.66
CA GLY A 22 -34.56 20.17 35.34
C GLY A 22 -33.03 20.24 35.43
N LEU A 23 -32.38 19.08 35.56
CA LEU A 23 -30.98 18.94 35.15
C LEU A 23 -30.94 19.18 33.65
N VAL A 24 -30.35 20.29 33.21
CA VAL A 24 -30.02 20.52 31.81
C VAL A 24 -28.88 19.55 31.47
N GLY A 25 -29.25 18.35 31.04
CA GLY A 25 -28.36 17.43 30.36
C GLY A 25 -27.98 18.08 29.03
N GLY A 26 -26.82 18.72 28.98
CA GLY A 26 -26.23 19.16 27.72
C GLY A 26 -26.00 17.95 26.81
N PRO A 27 -26.10 18.10 25.48
CA PRO A 27 -25.78 17.02 24.56
C PRO A 27 -24.32 16.60 24.80
N SER A 28 -24.12 15.37 25.27
CA SER A 28 -22.83 14.71 25.19
C SER A 28 -22.51 14.57 23.71
N ALA A 29 -21.65 15.45 23.20
CA ALA A 29 -20.97 15.22 21.94
C ALA A 29 -20.11 13.97 22.13
N GLN A 30 -20.66 12.80 21.82
CA GLN A 30 -19.83 11.64 21.55
C GLN A 30 -19.12 11.98 20.25
N ALA A 31 -17.82 12.28 20.33
CA ALA A 31 -16.98 12.15 19.17
C ALA A 31 -17.22 10.72 18.65
N GLU A 32 -17.75 10.57 17.45
CA GLU A 32 -17.61 9.30 16.74
C GLU A 32 -16.11 9.08 16.59
N GLU A 33 -15.54 8.27 17.48
CA GLU A 33 -14.20 7.72 17.30
C GLU A 33 -14.24 6.99 15.96
N SER A 34 -13.63 7.61 14.94
CA SER A 34 -13.54 6.99 13.63
C SER A 34 -12.74 5.70 13.79
N PRO A 35 -13.19 4.58 13.20
CA PRO A 35 -12.44 3.33 13.29
C PRO A 35 -11.02 3.54 12.75
N PRO A 36 -10.02 2.85 13.32
CA PRO A 36 -8.65 2.96 12.86
C PRO A 36 -8.55 2.54 11.39
N THR A 37 -7.69 3.20 10.66
CA THR A 37 -7.40 2.88 9.26
C THR A 37 -6.64 1.56 9.16
N ASP A 38 -6.76 0.88 8.01
CA ASP A 38 -6.00 -0.34 7.73
C ASP A 38 -4.50 -0.13 7.90
N ARG A 39 -3.98 1.03 7.49
CA ARG A 39 -2.57 1.37 7.67
C ARG A 39 -2.19 1.48 9.14
N GLU A 40 -2.99 2.16 9.97
CA GLU A 40 -2.75 2.23 11.41
C GLU A 40 -2.77 0.85 12.06
N LEU A 41 -3.68 -0.04 11.62
CA LEU A 41 -3.71 -1.42 12.08
C LEU A 41 -2.43 -2.17 11.69
N LEU A 42 -1.97 -2.08 10.44
CA LEU A 42 -0.74 -2.74 9.99
C LEU A 42 0.50 -2.26 10.77
N ALA A 43 0.55 -0.99 11.17
CA ALA A 43 1.62 -0.44 12.00
C ALA A 43 1.63 -0.99 13.44
N LYS A 44 0.55 -1.66 13.88
CA LYS A 44 0.48 -2.35 15.18
C LYS A 44 0.97 -3.79 15.15
N CYS A 45 1.27 -4.36 13.99
CA CYS A 45 1.83 -5.70 13.90
C CYS A 45 3.19 -5.76 14.61
N ASP A 46 3.31 -6.70 15.56
CA ASP A 46 4.48 -6.85 16.45
C ASP A 46 4.72 -5.63 17.37
N ASN A 47 3.73 -4.73 17.48
CA ASN A 47 3.77 -3.52 18.30
C ASN A 47 2.40 -3.27 18.97
N GLY A 48 2.04 -4.12 19.93
CA GLY A 48 0.78 -4.08 20.67
C GLY A 48 -0.20 -5.23 20.33
N THR A 49 0.09 -6.00 19.28
CA THR A 49 -0.65 -7.23 18.98
C THR A 49 -0.02 -8.45 19.65
N LYS A 50 -0.86 -9.35 20.19
CA LYS A 50 -0.45 -10.70 20.59
C LYS A 50 -0.18 -11.60 19.39
N LYS A 51 -0.91 -11.40 18.29
CA LYS A 51 -0.76 -12.13 17.04
C LYS A 51 -0.98 -11.16 15.88
N CYS A 52 -0.07 -11.18 14.91
CA CYS A 52 -0.29 -10.65 13.59
C CYS A 52 0.11 -11.74 12.59
N VAL A 53 -0.79 -12.10 11.67
CA VAL A 53 -0.55 -13.15 10.68
C VAL A 53 -1.16 -12.73 9.35
N PHE A 54 -0.39 -12.81 8.28
CA PHE A 54 -0.92 -12.70 6.93
C PHE A 54 -1.39 -14.08 6.48
N HIS A 55 -2.65 -14.17 6.06
CA HIS A 55 -3.29 -15.35 5.49
C HIS A 55 -3.49 -15.12 3.99
N PRO A 56 -2.61 -15.64 3.11
CA PRO A 56 -2.82 -15.58 1.68
C PRO A 56 -4.12 -16.28 1.29
N THR A 57 -4.84 -15.71 0.34
CA THR A 57 -6.07 -16.28 -0.22
C THR A 57 -5.88 -16.54 -1.70
N GLY A 58 -6.32 -17.70 -2.17
CA GLY A 58 -6.14 -18.10 -3.57
C GLY A 58 -4.71 -18.56 -3.85
N GLY A 59 -4.27 -18.39 -5.10
CA GLY A 59 -2.94 -18.76 -5.56
C GLY A 59 -2.08 -17.56 -5.93
N LEU A 60 -0.77 -17.79 -6.02
CA LEU A 60 0.17 -16.81 -6.56
C LEU A 60 -0.04 -16.66 -8.07
N THR A 61 -0.19 -15.44 -8.56
CA THR A 61 -0.25 -15.17 -10.00
C THR A 61 1.05 -14.56 -10.47
N ILE A 62 1.63 -15.07 -11.57
CA ILE A 62 2.82 -14.51 -12.20
C ILE A 62 2.48 -14.08 -13.62
N THR A 63 2.53 -12.79 -13.91
CA THR A 63 2.18 -12.20 -15.21
C THR A 63 3.24 -11.21 -15.68
N PRO A 64 3.32 -10.91 -16.99
CA PRO A 64 4.01 -9.70 -17.44
C PRO A 64 3.33 -8.47 -16.82
N GLY A 65 4.13 -7.53 -16.34
CA GLY A 65 3.70 -6.20 -15.92
C GLY A 65 3.52 -5.26 -17.12
N GLU A 66 3.50 -3.96 -16.85
CA GLU A 66 3.37 -2.93 -17.89
C GLU A 66 4.62 -2.88 -18.79
N ASP A 67 4.38 -2.90 -20.11
CA ASP A 67 5.41 -2.71 -21.12
C ASP A 67 5.78 -1.22 -21.22
N HIS A 68 7.06 -0.91 -21.06
CA HIS A 68 7.55 0.46 -21.14
C HIS A 68 8.93 0.52 -21.80
N ARG A 69 9.31 1.69 -22.31
CA ARG A 69 10.60 1.88 -22.99
C ARG A 69 11.74 1.82 -21.98
N VAL A 70 12.79 1.09 -22.34
CA VAL A 70 14.06 1.05 -21.60
C VAL A 70 15.21 1.49 -22.50
N GLY A 71 16.19 2.18 -21.90
CA GLY A 71 17.34 2.74 -22.61
C GLY A 71 17.00 3.87 -23.58
N ASP A 72 18.03 4.29 -24.30
CA ASP A 72 17.95 5.39 -25.26
C ASP A 72 17.36 4.98 -26.61
N LEU A 73 16.85 5.98 -27.32
CA LEU A 73 16.41 5.85 -28.70
C LEU A 73 17.60 5.58 -29.65
N ALA A 74 17.31 4.89 -30.75
CA ALA A 74 18.26 4.63 -31.82
C ALA A 74 17.79 5.25 -33.13
N PHE A 75 18.31 6.44 -33.43
CA PHE A 75 18.02 7.14 -34.68
C PHE A 75 18.93 6.63 -35.79
N ASN A 76 18.33 6.19 -36.90
CA ASN A 76 19.06 5.83 -38.11
C ASN A 76 18.89 6.91 -39.18
N CYS A 77 19.87 7.80 -39.25
CA CYS A 77 19.90 8.92 -40.18
C CYS A 77 20.46 8.57 -41.57
N THR A 78 20.84 7.31 -41.80
CA THR A 78 21.41 6.88 -43.09
C THR A 78 20.32 6.37 -44.03
N GLU A 79 20.71 6.11 -45.28
CA GLU A 79 19.87 5.50 -46.31
C GLU A 79 19.82 3.96 -46.21
N ASP A 80 20.64 3.37 -45.33
CA ASP A 80 20.77 1.93 -45.13
C ASP A 80 20.24 1.50 -43.76
N ASP A 81 19.84 0.24 -43.62
CA ASP A 81 19.51 -0.33 -42.32
C ASP A 81 20.75 -0.37 -41.41
N GLN A 82 20.54 -0.13 -40.10
CA GLN A 82 21.60 -0.11 -39.10
C GLN A 82 21.25 -0.98 -37.90
N THR A 83 22.23 -1.73 -37.39
CA THR A 83 22.12 -2.40 -36.10
C THR A 83 22.76 -1.51 -35.03
N SER A 84 21.97 -1.13 -34.04
CA SER A 84 22.38 -0.28 -32.92
C SER A 84 22.39 -1.06 -31.62
N SER A 85 23.47 -1.00 -30.84
CA SER A 85 23.49 -1.51 -29.46
C SER A 85 22.93 -0.48 -28.48
N ARG A 86 22.06 -0.90 -27.57
CA ARG A 86 21.52 -0.06 -26.49
C ARG A 86 21.69 -0.77 -25.16
N ALA A 87 22.56 -0.22 -24.32
CA ALA A 87 22.65 -0.57 -22.92
C ALA A 87 21.49 0.09 -22.17
N TRP A 88 20.89 -0.63 -21.24
CA TRP A 88 19.82 -0.15 -20.40
C TRP A 88 19.86 -0.82 -19.03
N GLU A 89 19.31 -0.12 -18.05
CA GLU A 89 19.05 -0.61 -16.70
C GLU A 89 17.62 -0.20 -16.35
N ASP A 90 16.86 -1.13 -15.77
CA ASP A 90 15.48 -0.89 -15.35
C ASP A 90 15.18 -1.55 -14.01
N THR A 91 14.51 -0.81 -13.12
CA THR A 91 14.16 -1.26 -11.78
C THR A 91 12.65 -1.39 -11.65
N THR A 92 12.19 -2.62 -11.41
CA THR A 92 10.79 -2.90 -11.07
C THR A 92 10.65 -2.86 -9.55
N GLY A 93 9.73 -2.03 -9.05
CA GLY A 93 9.37 -1.97 -7.62
C GLY A 93 8.12 -2.77 -7.29
N GLU A 94 7.83 -2.88 -6.00
CA GLU A 94 6.58 -3.41 -5.49
C GLU A 94 5.51 -2.32 -5.28
N THR A 95 4.25 -2.75 -5.20
CA THR A 95 3.09 -1.92 -4.84
C THR A 95 2.10 -2.75 -4.01
N ASN A 96 1.32 -2.10 -3.15
CA ASN A 96 0.20 -2.74 -2.46
C ASN A 96 -0.94 -1.75 -2.17
N THR A 97 -2.09 -2.29 -1.76
CA THR A 97 -3.33 -1.55 -1.49
C THR A 97 -3.18 -0.42 -0.48
N HIS A 98 -2.23 -0.52 0.46
CA HIS A 98 -2.08 0.44 1.57
C HIS A 98 -0.87 1.37 1.44
N LYS A 99 -0.18 1.32 0.29
CA LYS A 99 1.02 2.13 0.01
C LYS A 99 2.07 2.02 1.12
N VAL A 100 2.18 0.83 1.70
CA VAL A 100 3.24 0.49 2.66
C VAL A 100 4.44 0.01 1.86
N SER A 101 5.65 0.44 2.20
CA SER A 101 6.82 -0.23 1.62
C SER A 101 7.06 -1.53 2.39
N LEU A 102 7.20 -2.64 1.67
CA LEU A 102 7.59 -3.94 2.20
C LEU A 102 9.11 -4.16 2.09
N ARG A 103 9.86 -3.10 1.74
CA ARG A 103 11.31 -3.06 1.91
C ARG A 103 11.62 -3.22 3.38
N GLU A 104 12.55 -4.11 3.70
CA GLU A 104 13.08 -4.19 5.06
C GLU A 104 14.09 -3.07 5.22
N ASP A 105 13.63 -1.92 5.68
CA ASP A 105 14.48 -0.85 6.20
C ASP A 105 14.60 -0.94 7.72
N PHE A 106 15.73 -0.45 8.24
CA PHE A 106 15.89 -0.25 9.66
C PHE A 106 15.05 0.99 10.02
N GLU A 107 14.11 0.83 10.96
CA GLU A 107 13.25 1.90 11.52
C GLU A 107 11.99 2.30 10.71
N THR A 108 11.22 1.33 10.19
CA THR A 108 9.83 1.56 9.76
C THR A 108 8.82 1.11 10.81
N GLU A 109 7.72 1.86 10.96
CA GLU A 109 6.58 1.50 11.81
C GLU A 109 5.89 0.18 11.38
N PHE A 110 6.15 -0.27 10.14
CA PHE A 110 5.56 -1.49 9.58
C PHE A 110 6.46 -2.72 9.71
N LEU A 111 7.61 -2.64 10.39
CA LEU A 111 8.63 -3.71 10.35
C LEU A 111 8.08 -5.06 10.80
N GLY A 112 7.23 -5.08 11.82
CA GLY A 112 6.55 -6.30 12.27
C GLY A 112 5.67 -6.89 11.18
N PHE A 113 4.82 -6.07 10.54
CA PHE A 113 3.98 -6.50 9.42
C PHE A 113 4.82 -7.03 8.25
N ILE A 114 5.89 -6.33 7.86
CA ILE A 114 6.75 -6.70 6.72
C ILE A 114 7.34 -8.10 6.92
N LYS A 115 7.91 -8.36 8.10
CA LYS A 115 8.49 -9.66 8.45
C LYS A 115 7.46 -10.79 8.35
N ILE A 116 6.26 -10.55 8.90
CA ILE A 116 5.18 -11.53 8.91
C ILE A 116 4.66 -11.78 7.49
N PHE A 117 4.49 -10.73 6.69
CA PHE A 117 4.07 -10.84 5.30
C PHE A 117 5.07 -11.70 4.49
N LYS A 118 6.36 -11.39 4.54
CA LYS A 118 7.40 -12.12 3.80
C LYS A 118 7.50 -13.57 4.26
N ALA A 119 7.50 -13.82 5.57
CA ALA A 119 7.53 -15.17 6.12
C ALA A 119 6.31 -16.00 5.72
N SER A 120 5.10 -15.43 5.81
CA SER A 120 3.87 -16.09 5.36
C SER A 120 3.87 -16.37 3.85
N PHE A 121 4.39 -15.42 3.05
CA PHE A 121 4.52 -15.56 1.62
C PHE A 121 5.44 -16.73 1.24
N GLU A 122 6.65 -16.76 1.81
CA GLU A 122 7.64 -17.82 1.58
C GLU A 122 7.11 -19.19 1.96
N GLN A 123 6.48 -19.30 3.13
CA GLN A 123 5.87 -20.55 3.61
C GLN A 123 4.74 -21.04 2.70
N SER A 124 3.97 -20.13 2.11
CA SER A 124 2.78 -20.50 1.32
C SER A 124 3.11 -20.86 -0.13
N PHE A 125 4.11 -20.21 -0.72
CA PHE A 125 4.39 -20.33 -2.16
C PHE A 125 5.76 -20.92 -2.50
N THR A 126 6.61 -21.20 -1.50
CA THR A 126 8.00 -21.66 -1.73
C THR A 126 8.78 -20.71 -2.65
N ARG A 127 8.53 -19.40 -2.52
CA ARG A 127 9.20 -18.32 -3.26
C ARG A 127 9.51 -17.17 -2.32
N THR A 128 10.58 -16.44 -2.61
CA THR A 128 10.95 -15.22 -1.89
C THR A 128 10.14 -14.03 -2.39
N TRP A 129 9.80 -13.13 -1.47
CA TRP A 129 9.26 -11.82 -1.83
C TRP A 129 10.41 -10.82 -2.01
N SER A 130 10.42 -10.14 -3.15
CA SER A 130 11.36 -9.08 -3.44
C SER A 130 10.63 -7.75 -3.56
N SER A 131 11.17 -6.69 -2.98
CA SER A 131 10.57 -5.36 -3.03
C SER A 131 11.04 -4.53 -4.22
N SER A 132 12.13 -4.96 -4.85
CA SER A 132 12.66 -4.35 -6.05
C SER A 132 13.59 -5.30 -6.79
N HIS A 133 13.56 -5.26 -8.11
CA HIS A 133 14.48 -6.00 -8.96
C HIS A 133 14.99 -5.10 -10.07
N THR A 134 16.32 -5.00 -10.18
CA THR A 134 16.99 -4.26 -11.25
C THR A 134 17.54 -5.25 -12.27
N GLU A 135 17.21 -5.04 -13.54
CA GLU A 135 17.77 -5.78 -14.67
C GLU A 135 18.59 -4.81 -15.54
N SER A 136 19.81 -5.19 -15.88
CA SER A 136 20.70 -4.41 -16.75
C SER A 136 21.15 -5.28 -17.92
N GLN A 137 21.01 -4.78 -19.16
CA GLN A 137 21.34 -5.54 -20.36
C GLN A 137 21.78 -4.61 -21.50
N THR A 138 22.55 -5.15 -22.45
CA THR A 138 22.71 -4.55 -23.78
C THR A 138 21.87 -5.31 -24.80
N THR A 139 21.04 -4.60 -25.56
CA THR A 139 20.20 -5.14 -26.63
C THR A 139 20.62 -4.55 -27.97
N PHE A 140 20.73 -5.39 -28.99
CA PHE A 140 20.96 -4.94 -30.36
C PHE A 140 19.61 -4.77 -31.06
N ILE A 141 19.40 -3.61 -31.65
CA ILE A 141 18.16 -3.21 -32.33
C ILE A 141 18.47 -2.99 -33.80
N ASN A 142 17.70 -3.63 -34.69
CA ASN A 142 17.74 -3.32 -36.11
C ASN A 142 16.80 -2.14 -36.40
N VAL A 143 17.37 -1.04 -36.88
CA VAL A 143 16.64 0.20 -37.17
C VAL A 143 16.71 0.46 -38.66
N PRO A 144 15.57 0.41 -39.38
CA PRO A 144 15.59 0.68 -40.81
C PRO A 144 16.02 2.11 -41.14
N ALA A 145 16.42 2.34 -42.39
CA ALA A 145 16.77 3.68 -42.87
C ALA A 145 15.69 4.72 -42.54
N GLY A 146 16.08 5.89 -42.01
CA GLY A 146 15.15 6.96 -41.64
C GLY A 146 14.20 6.66 -40.47
N HIS A 147 14.44 5.60 -39.69
CA HIS A 147 13.62 5.23 -38.53
C HIS A 147 14.30 5.57 -37.21
N VAL A 148 13.49 5.60 -36.15
CA VAL A 148 13.93 5.55 -34.76
C VAL A 148 13.51 4.21 -34.16
N GLY A 149 14.44 3.53 -33.49
CA GLY A 149 14.22 2.26 -32.79
C GLY A 149 14.37 2.40 -31.28
N TRP A 150 13.76 1.50 -30.52
CA TRP A 150 13.89 1.41 -29.06
C TRP A 150 13.56 0.00 -28.56
N VAL A 151 13.93 -0.26 -27.31
CA VAL A 151 13.56 -1.49 -26.60
C VAL A 151 12.43 -1.18 -25.63
N THR A 152 11.47 -2.08 -25.53
CA THR A 152 10.50 -2.10 -24.44
C THR A 152 10.70 -3.34 -23.57
N ARG A 153 10.41 -3.19 -22.28
CA ARG A 153 10.48 -4.24 -21.27
C ARG A 153 9.16 -4.31 -20.52
N ALA A 154 8.63 -5.52 -20.38
CA ALA A 154 7.58 -5.85 -19.43
C ALA A 154 8.16 -6.84 -18.39
N PRO A 155 8.49 -6.39 -17.17
CA PRO A 155 8.99 -7.28 -16.12
C PRO A 155 7.96 -8.34 -15.75
N LYS A 156 8.42 -9.53 -15.32
CA LYS A 156 7.53 -10.48 -14.66
C LYS A 156 7.27 -10.03 -13.23
N VAL A 157 6.00 -9.93 -12.88
CA VAL A 157 5.54 -9.58 -11.53
C VAL A 157 4.77 -10.73 -10.94
N GLN A 158 4.85 -10.86 -9.62
CA GLN A 158 4.09 -11.79 -8.82
C GLN A 158 3.06 -11.02 -7.98
N LYS A 159 1.81 -11.48 -8.01
CA LYS A 159 0.69 -10.88 -7.28
C LYS A 159 0.13 -11.88 -6.27
N VAL A 160 -0.07 -11.40 -5.05
CA VAL A 160 -0.67 -12.14 -3.93
C VAL A 160 -1.78 -11.31 -3.30
N GLU A 161 -2.86 -11.99 -2.92
CA GLU A 161 -3.99 -11.42 -2.19
C GLU A 161 -4.15 -12.19 -0.87
N GLY A 162 -4.73 -11.56 0.14
CA GLY A 162 -4.97 -12.19 1.43
C GLY A 162 -5.58 -11.26 2.46
N THR A 163 -5.55 -11.71 3.71
CA THR A 163 -6.02 -10.93 4.86
C THR A 163 -4.99 -10.98 5.98
N VAL A 164 -4.67 -9.83 6.54
CA VAL A 164 -3.88 -9.71 7.77
C VAL A 164 -4.83 -9.80 8.95
N GLU A 165 -4.67 -10.84 9.77
CA GLU A 165 -5.36 -10.99 11.05
C GLU A 165 -4.50 -10.38 12.16
N LEU A 166 -5.08 -9.44 12.90
CA LEU A 166 -4.48 -8.85 14.09
C LEU A 166 -5.31 -9.21 15.32
N ILE A 167 -4.67 -9.80 16.32
CA ILE A 167 -5.25 -10.10 17.63
C ILE A 167 -4.48 -9.31 18.67
N PHE A 168 -5.13 -8.34 19.29
CA PHE A 168 -4.54 -7.55 20.36
C PHE A 168 -4.62 -8.27 21.71
N GLU A 169 -3.66 -7.97 22.59
CA GLU A 169 -3.70 -8.48 23.97
C GLU A 169 -4.81 -7.79 24.76
N ASP A 170 -4.83 -6.47 24.71
CA ASP A 170 -5.92 -5.60 25.16
C ASP A 170 -6.79 -5.14 23.98
N ARG A 171 -7.91 -4.46 24.24
CA ARG A 171 -8.73 -3.92 23.15
C ARG A 171 -8.03 -2.70 22.54
N PHE A 172 -7.86 -2.70 21.22
CA PHE A 172 -7.47 -1.53 20.45
C PHE A 172 -8.71 -0.95 19.79
N GLU A 173 -9.04 0.31 20.06
CA GLU A 173 -10.25 0.97 19.58
C GLU A 173 -11.52 0.11 19.83
N GLY A 174 -11.64 -0.39 21.07
CA GLY A 174 -12.79 -1.18 21.53
C GLY A 174 -12.85 -2.63 21.04
N LYS A 175 -11.97 -3.07 20.13
CA LYS A 175 -11.98 -4.43 19.55
C LYS A 175 -10.68 -5.18 19.79
N ARG A 176 -10.80 -6.51 19.87
CA ARG A 176 -9.66 -7.42 20.04
C ARG A 176 -9.15 -8.00 18.71
N TYR A 177 -10.05 -8.19 17.75
CA TYR A 177 -9.78 -8.86 16.48
C TYR A 177 -9.99 -7.87 15.33
N TRP A 178 -9.00 -7.78 14.44
CA TRP A 178 -9.05 -6.96 13.24
C TRP A 178 -8.60 -7.78 12.04
N TYR A 179 -9.20 -7.51 10.89
CA TYR A 179 -8.93 -8.20 9.63
C TYR A 179 -8.75 -7.14 8.56
N VAL A 180 -7.52 -7.04 8.02
CA VAL A 180 -7.16 -6.06 7.02
C VAL A 180 -6.97 -6.77 5.69
N PRO A 181 -7.80 -6.52 4.66
CA PRO A 181 -7.56 -7.06 3.33
C PRO A 181 -6.25 -6.49 2.78
N PHE A 182 -5.45 -7.35 2.13
CA PHE A 182 -4.15 -6.96 1.62
C PHE A 182 -3.89 -7.59 0.25
N GLU A 183 -3.52 -6.77 -0.71
CA GLU A 183 -3.02 -7.20 -2.00
C GLU A 183 -1.68 -6.53 -2.26
N ALA A 184 -0.70 -7.32 -2.69
CA ALA A 184 0.61 -6.85 -3.07
C ALA A 184 1.03 -7.42 -4.42
N THR A 185 1.72 -6.59 -5.19
CA THR A 185 2.41 -6.97 -6.42
C THR A 185 3.88 -6.60 -6.27
N GLY A 186 4.77 -7.53 -6.58
CA GLY A 186 6.23 -7.32 -6.54
C GLY A 186 6.92 -7.99 -7.73
N PRO A 187 8.21 -7.73 -7.96
CA PRO A 187 8.98 -8.47 -8.96
C PRO A 187 8.95 -9.98 -8.69
N ALA A 188 8.81 -10.77 -9.76
CA ALA A 188 8.93 -12.23 -9.69
C ALA A 188 10.38 -12.64 -9.94
N GLU A 189 11.15 -12.85 -8.87
CA GLU A 189 12.56 -13.23 -8.99
C GLU A 189 12.73 -14.55 -9.74
N GLY A 190 13.76 -14.61 -10.59
CA GLY A 190 14.07 -15.77 -11.43
C GLY A 190 13.21 -15.91 -12.69
N GLU A 191 12.17 -15.09 -12.85
CA GLU A 191 11.32 -15.13 -14.05
C GLU A 191 11.85 -14.18 -15.14
N PRO A 192 11.93 -14.62 -16.41
CA PRO A 192 12.44 -13.77 -17.48
C PRO A 192 11.45 -12.69 -17.89
N SER A 193 11.93 -11.45 -18.03
CA SER A 193 11.15 -10.33 -18.58
C SER A 193 10.83 -10.50 -20.07
N VAL A 194 9.71 -9.94 -20.52
CA VAL A 194 9.40 -9.85 -21.95
C VAL A 194 10.08 -8.59 -22.49
N LYS A 195 10.84 -8.73 -23.57
CA LYS A 195 11.57 -7.64 -24.21
C LYS A 195 11.21 -7.59 -25.68
N THR A 196 10.84 -6.41 -26.17
CA THR A 196 10.44 -6.21 -27.56
C THR A 196 11.26 -5.10 -28.20
N GLN A 197 11.74 -5.35 -29.41
CA GLN A 197 12.32 -4.30 -30.25
C GLN A 197 11.19 -3.60 -31.01
N ARG A 198 11.20 -2.28 -30.98
CA ARG A 198 10.22 -1.45 -31.68
C ARG A 198 10.96 -0.47 -32.57
N SER A 199 10.33 -0.09 -33.67
CA SER A 199 10.77 1.02 -34.50
C SER A 199 9.58 1.72 -35.14
N ARG A 200 9.80 2.97 -35.53
CA ARG A 200 8.87 3.74 -36.37
C ARG A 200 9.64 4.73 -37.24
N PRO A 201 9.06 5.22 -38.35
CA PRO A 201 9.65 6.33 -39.09
C PRO A 201 9.92 7.52 -38.16
N MET A 202 11.06 8.19 -38.37
CA MET A 202 11.32 9.48 -37.71
C MET A 202 10.32 10.53 -38.18
N THR A 203 9.86 11.36 -37.25
CA THR A 203 9.15 12.59 -37.58
C THR A 203 10.09 13.60 -38.26
N ALA A 204 9.53 14.61 -38.93
CA ALA A 204 10.33 15.67 -39.54
C ALA A 204 11.16 16.44 -38.49
N GLU A 205 10.60 16.66 -37.30
CA GLU A 205 11.29 17.32 -36.18
C GLU A 205 12.45 16.48 -35.65
N GLU A 206 12.24 15.17 -35.42
CA GLU A 206 13.33 14.27 -35.00
C GLU A 206 14.43 14.21 -36.06
N ARG A 207 14.07 14.15 -37.34
CA ARG A 207 15.05 14.18 -38.42
C ARG A 207 15.85 15.47 -38.42
N GLY A 208 15.20 16.63 -38.30
CA GLY A 208 15.89 17.92 -38.24
C GLY A 208 16.74 18.13 -36.99
N THR A 209 16.41 17.43 -35.89
CA THR A 209 17.14 17.54 -34.62
C THR A 209 18.33 16.59 -34.54
N TYR A 210 18.16 15.35 -35.00
CA TYR A 210 19.12 14.26 -34.77
C TYR A 210 19.90 13.86 -36.03
N CYS A 211 19.46 14.24 -37.23
CA CYS A 211 20.13 13.93 -38.48
C CYS A 211 20.72 15.19 -39.12
N ALA A 212 22.02 15.12 -39.47
CA ALA A 212 22.77 16.19 -40.13
C ALA A 212 23.02 15.84 -41.60
#